data_AF-A0A227JGD4-F1
#
_entry.id   AF-A0A227JGD4-F1
#
_cell.length_a   1.000
_cell.length_b   1.000
_cell.length_c   1.000
_cell.angle_alpha   90.00
_cell.angle_beta   90.00
_cell.angle_gamma   90.00
#
_symmetry.space_group_name_H-M   'P 1'
#
loop_
_entity.id
_entity.type
_entity.pdbx_description
1 polymer ?
#
loop_
_entity_poly.entity_id
_entity_poly.type
_entity_poly.pdbx_seq_one_letter_code
_entity_poly.pdbx_strand_id
1 'polypeptide(L)'
;MTADEKILIKAPRSHKDGHLFEVHESSADWVEQYQHFKGVTKSILELLNLISLRGFSSKDGLVSTTEIVEATDGQLTRAALQQRLRAAVNIGLFTQTPVRFEEGLAGKTMLHKFVNPNQLISVLGATSLV
;
A
#
# COMPACT_ATOMS: atom_id res chain seq x y z
N MET A 1 -19.11 15.45 -10.08
CA MET A 1 -17.69 15.57 -9.64
C MET A 1 -16.84 15.03 -10.77
N THR A 2 -15.88 15.85 -11.20
CA THR A 2 -15.20 15.84 -12.51
C THR A 2 -14.01 14.89 -12.53
N ALA A 3 -13.77 14.23 -13.67
CA ALA A 3 -12.64 13.36 -14.07
C ALA A 3 -11.60 12.98 -12.99
N ASP A 4 -11.53 11.68 -12.67
CA ASP A 4 -10.56 11.00 -11.79
C ASP A 4 -9.20 11.71 -11.71
N GLU A 5 -9.01 12.48 -10.64
CA GLU A 5 -7.78 13.22 -10.40
C GLU A 5 -6.64 12.22 -10.13
N LYS A 6 -5.72 12.08 -11.09
CA LYS A 6 -4.56 11.20 -10.99
C LYS A 6 -3.38 11.93 -10.37
N ILE A 7 -2.78 11.33 -9.35
CA ILE A 7 -1.53 11.83 -8.76
C ILE A 7 -0.39 11.68 -9.77
N LEU A 8 0.39 12.74 -9.95
CA LEU A 8 1.60 12.71 -10.78
C LEU A 8 2.76 12.12 -9.98
N ILE A 9 3.34 11.03 -10.49
CA ILE A 9 4.55 10.40 -9.97
C ILE A 9 5.74 10.82 -10.84
N LYS A 10 6.78 11.36 -10.19
CA LYS A 10 7.97 11.90 -10.83
C LYS A 10 8.98 10.82 -11.21
N ALA A 11 9.81 11.12 -12.21
CA ALA A 11 10.98 10.30 -12.51
C ALA A 11 11.89 10.16 -11.27
N PRO A 12 12.62 9.04 -11.10
CA PRO A 12 12.82 7.95 -12.04
C PRO A 12 11.74 6.85 -12.02
N ARG A 13 10.65 7.02 -11.26
CA ARG A 13 9.61 5.99 -11.15
C ARG A 13 8.82 5.84 -12.45
N SER A 14 8.41 4.61 -12.73
CA SER A 14 7.62 4.26 -13.90
C SER A 14 6.57 3.19 -13.61
N HIS A 15 5.65 2.99 -14.55
CA HIS A 15 4.65 1.91 -14.46
C HIS A 15 5.26 0.50 -14.33
N LYS A 16 6.55 0.32 -14.68
CA LYS A 16 7.26 -0.96 -14.54
C LYS A 16 7.55 -1.31 -13.08
N ASP A 17 7.53 -0.33 -12.18
CA ASP A 17 7.74 -0.52 -10.74
C ASP A 17 6.53 -1.19 -10.07
N GLY A 18 5.39 -1.22 -10.78
CA GLY A 18 4.13 -1.79 -10.35
C GLY A 18 3.37 -0.83 -9.43
N HIS A 19 2.71 -1.35 -8.38
CA HIS A 19 2.00 -0.52 -7.41
C HIS A 19 2.96 0.25 -6.50
N LEU A 20 2.52 1.39 -6.00
CA LEU A 20 3.28 2.27 -5.12
C LEU A 20 2.62 2.34 -3.75
N PHE A 21 3.42 2.47 -2.70
CA PHE A 21 3.01 2.66 -1.33
C PHE A 21 3.57 3.99 -0.82
N GLU A 22 2.71 4.86 -0.30
CA GLU A 22 3.13 6.05 0.44
C GLU A 22 3.50 5.61 1.85
N VAL A 23 4.75 5.90 2.25
CA VAL A 23 5.24 5.56 3.59
C VAL A 23 5.41 6.81 4.42
N HIS A 24 4.87 6.77 5.63
CA HIS A 24 5.03 7.79 6.65
C HIS A 24 5.68 7.17 7.88
N GLU A 25 6.35 7.95 8.72
CA GLU A 25 6.97 7.42 9.96
C GLU A 25 5.94 6.72 10.86
N SER A 26 4.74 7.26 10.94
CA SER A 26 3.61 6.68 11.70
C SER A 26 3.06 5.38 11.12
N SER A 27 3.42 5.00 9.89
CA SER A 27 2.93 3.76 9.28
C SER A 27 3.40 2.53 10.06
N ALA A 28 4.59 2.57 10.66
CA ALA A 28 5.13 1.49 11.48
C ALA A 28 4.28 1.25 12.74
N ASP A 29 3.95 2.32 13.47
CA ASP A 29 3.11 2.25 14.68
C ASP A 29 1.69 1.71 14.39
N TRP A 30 1.18 1.98 13.18
CA TRP A 30 -0.14 1.49 12.78
C TRP A 30 -0.14 0.00 12.46
N VAL A 31 0.98 -0.59 12.04
CA VAL A 31 1.06 -2.03 11.76
C VAL A 31 0.74 -2.85 13.01
N GLU A 32 1.27 -2.42 14.17
CA GLU A 32 0.99 -3.07 15.45
C GLU A 32 -0.49 -2.97 15.83
N GLN A 33 -1.16 -1.88 15.48
CA GLN A 33 -2.58 -1.72 15.76
C GLN A 33 -3.44 -2.55 14.81
N TYR A 34 -3.03 -2.72 13.54
CA TYR A 34 -3.83 -3.45 12.56
C TYR A 34 -4.03 -4.92 12.91
N GLN A 35 -3.11 -5.54 13.66
CA GLN A 35 -3.21 -6.95 14.05
C GLN A 35 -4.49 -7.27 14.85
N HIS A 36 -5.15 -6.26 15.43
CA HIS A 36 -6.40 -6.42 16.17
C HIS A 36 -7.65 -6.40 15.28
N PHE A 37 -7.55 -6.03 14.00
CA PHE A 37 -8.69 -6.04 13.10
C PHE A 37 -8.95 -7.43 12.52
N LYS A 38 -10.24 -7.78 12.42
CA LYS A 38 -10.70 -9.04 11.83
C LYS A 38 -10.22 -9.16 10.37
N GLY A 39 -9.67 -10.33 10.03
CA GLY A 39 -9.20 -10.64 8.68
C GLY A 39 -7.74 -10.25 8.42
N VAL A 40 -7.08 -9.52 9.33
CA VAL A 40 -5.66 -9.23 9.23
C VAL A 40 -4.86 -10.50 9.57
N THR A 41 -4.28 -11.12 8.55
CA THR A 41 -3.49 -12.34 8.67
C THR A 41 -2.01 -12.03 8.89
N LYS A 42 -1.24 -13.05 9.35
CA LYS A 42 0.23 -12.96 9.42
C LYS A 42 0.86 -12.56 8.09
N SER A 43 0.37 -13.10 6.97
CA SER A 43 0.90 -12.78 5.64
C SER A 43 0.62 -11.34 5.21
N ILE A 44 -0.46 -10.72 5.69
CA ILE A 44 -0.72 -9.29 5.50
C ILE A 44 0.26 -8.48 6.37
N LEU A 45 0.40 -8.81 7.66
CA LEU A 45 1.34 -8.12 8.56
C LEU A 45 2.78 -8.16 8.04
N GLU A 46 3.23 -9.31 7.50
CA GLU A 46 4.53 -9.42 6.82
C GLU A 46 4.67 -8.42 5.67
N LEU A 47 3.64 -8.26 4.83
CA LEU A 47 3.67 -7.28 3.74
C LEU A 47 3.78 -5.85 4.29
N LEU A 48 3.01 -5.50 5.33
CA LEU A 48 3.03 -4.16 5.92
C LEU A 48 4.39 -3.86 6.57
N ASN A 49 5.00 -4.84 7.23
CA ASN A 49 6.32 -4.73 7.80
C ASN A 49 7.40 -4.56 6.72
N LEU A 50 7.32 -5.31 5.60
CA LEU A 50 8.23 -5.14 4.48
C LEU A 50 8.12 -3.74 3.85
N ILE A 51 6.90 -3.23 3.67
CA ILE A 51 6.67 -1.86 3.17
C ILE A 51 7.29 -0.85 4.14
N SER A 52 7.04 -0.98 5.44
CA SER A 52 7.53 -0.04 6.47
C SER A 52 9.05 -0.08 6.57
N LEU A 53 9.65 -1.27 6.62
CA LEU A 53 11.09 -1.47 6.65
C LEU A 53 11.76 -0.86 5.41
N ARG A 54 11.21 -1.12 4.21
CA ARG A 54 11.73 -0.56 2.97
C ARG A 54 11.57 0.96 2.92
N GLY A 55 10.50 1.48 3.50
CA GLY A 55 10.21 2.92 3.57
C GLY A 55 11.28 3.75 4.28
N PHE A 56 11.96 3.19 5.30
CA PHE A 56 13.10 3.88 5.95
C PHE A 56 14.26 4.18 5.00
N SER A 57 14.38 3.42 3.91
CA SER A 57 15.40 3.64 2.88
C SER A 57 14.89 4.42 1.67
N SER A 58 13.61 4.81 1.66
CA SER A 58 13.01 5.55 0.56
C SER A 58 13.56 6.98 0.50
N LYS A 59 13.81 7.47 -0.71
CA LYS A 59 14.32 8.83 -0.96
C LYS A 59 13.22 9.83 -1.33
N ASP A 60 12.04 9.33 -1.65
CA ASP A 60 10.91 10.11 -2.18
C ASP A 60 9.59 9.82 -1.45
N GLY A 61 9.66 9.13 -0.31
CA GLY A 61 8.49 8.77 0.50
C GLY A 61 7.64 7.65 -0.11
N LEU A 62 8.11 7.01 -1.17
CA LEU A 62 7.40 5.94 -1.86
C LEU A 62 8.18 4.61 -1.81
N VAL A 63 7.43 3.51 -1.82
CA VAL A 63 7.97 2.15 -2.00
C VAL A 63 7.20 1.47 -3.11
N SER A 64 7.88 0.82 -4.03
CA SER A 64 7.23 0.07 -5.12
C SER A 64 7.15 -1.42 -4.85
N THR A 65 6.23 -2.09 -5.55
CA THR A 65 6.15 -3.57 -5.52
C THR A 65 7.44 -4.23 -6.01
N THR A 66 8.14 -3.64 -6.98
CA THR A 66 9.44 -4.16 -7.45
C THR A 66 10.48 -4.13 -6.33
N GLU A 67 10.59 -3.01 -5.60
CA GLU A 67 11.54 -2.88 -4.49
C GLU A 67 11.30 -3.89 -3.37
N ILE A 68 10.04 -4.23 -3.10
CA ILE A 68 9.70 -5.25 -2.10
C ILE A 68 10.10 -6.65 -2.59
N VAL A 69 9.84 -6.97 -3.86
CA VAL A 69 10.25 -8.26 -4.45
C VAL A 69 11.78 -8.41 -4.36
N GLU A 70 12.51 -7.36 -4.74
CA GLU A 70 13.97 -7.32 -4.67
C GLU A 70 14.49 -7.42 -3.24
N ALA A 71 13.89 -6.72 -2.28
CA ALA A 71 14.27 -6.78 -0.87
C ALA A 71 14.05 -8.15 -0.21
N THR A 72 13.31 -9.05 -0.87
CA THR A 72 13.10 -10.43 -0.42
C THR A 72 13.86 -11.45 -1.26
N ASP A 73 14.81 -11.02 -2.10
CA ASP A 73 15.55 -11.86 -3.04
C ASP A 73 14.60 -12.75 -3.90
N GLY A 74 13.42 -12.21 -4.24
CA GLY A 74 12.40 -12.91 -5.02
C GLY A 74 11.58 -13.97 -4.24
N GLN A 75 11.83 -14.19 -2.96
CA GLN A 75 11.03 -15.11 -2.14
C GLN A 75 9.57 -14.69 -2.06
N LEU A 76 9.29 -13.38 -1.94
CA LEU A 76 7.96 -12.84 -2.12
C LEU A 76 7.75 -12.47 -3.59
N THR A 77 7.08 -13.34 -4.34
CA THR A 77 6.78 -13.07 -5.75
C THR A 77 5.81 -11.90 -5.91
N ARG A 78 5.85 -11.23 -7.08
CA ARG A 78 4.91 -10.14 -7.40
C ARG A 78 3.45 -10.57 -7.31
N ALA A 79 3.13 -11.79 -7.73
CA ALA A 79 1.78 -12.34 -7.65
C ALA A 79 1.32 -12.55 -6.20
N ALA A 80 2.19 -13.10 -5.34
CA ALA A 80 1.91 -13.27 -3.93
C ALA A 80 1.74 -11.92 -3.21
N LEU A 81 2.58 -10.93 -3.54
CA LEU A 81 2.44 -9.56 -3.06
C LEU A 81 1.09 -8.97 -3.46
N GLN A 82 0.71 -9.04 -4.74
CA GLN A 82 -0.58 -8.55 -5.22
C GLN A 82 -1.78 -9.25 -4.58
N GLN A 83 -1.67 -10.56 -4.28
CA GLN A 83 -2.71 -11.28 -3.54
C GLN A 83 -2.88 -10.72 -2.11
N ARG A 84 -1.77 -10.53 -1.39
CA ARG A 84 -1.77 -9.95 -0.04
C ARG A 84 -2.30 -8.51 -0.05
N LEU A 85 -1.88 -7.72 -1.04
CA LEU A 85 -2.34 -6.34 -1.23
C LEU A 85 -3.86 -6.25 -1.46
N ARG A 86 -4.41 -7.11 -2.32
CA ARG A 86 -5.87 -7.17 -2.54
C ARG A 86 -6.61 -7.49 -1.25
N ALA A 87 -6.12 -8.44 -0.45
CA ALA A 87 -6.73 -8.76 0.84
C ALA A 87 -6.66 -7.57 1.83
N ALA A 88 -5.51 -6.90 1.92
CA ALA A 88 -5.33 -5.72 2.78
C ALA A 88 -6.23 -4.54 2.37
N VAL A 89 -6.39 -4.29 1.06
CA VAL A 89 -7.32 -3.30 0.52
C VAL A 89 -8.77 -3.65 0.87
N ASN A 90 -9.17 -4.92 0.71
CA ASN A 90 -10.54 -5.36 1.03
C ASN A 90 -10.89 -5.19 2.52
N ILE A 91 -9.90 -5.26 3.42
CA ILE A 91 -10.06 -4.99 4.86
C ILE A 91 -10.16 -3.48 5.13
N GLY A 92 -9.69 -2.64 4.20
CA GLY A 92 -9.67 -1.18 4.33
C GLY A 92 -8.33 -0.61 4.78
N LEU A 93 -7.26 -1.42 4.89
CA LEU A 93 -5.96 -0.95 5.41
C LEU A 93 -5.29 0.09 4.51
N PHE A 94 -5.70 0.17 3.25
CA PHE A 94 -5.19 1.13 2.27
C PHE A 94 -6.32 1.86 1.55
N THR A 95 -6.14 3.16 1.34
CA THR A 95 -6.84 3.88 0.27
C THR A 95 -6.08 3.69 -1.05
N GLN A 96 -6.80 3.66 -2.17
CA GLN A 96 -6.22 3.51 -3.50
C GLN A 96 -6.48 4.75 -4.35
N THR A 97 -5.42 5.36 -4.86
CA THR A 97 -5.52 6.50 -5.77
C THR A 97 -4.87 6.16 -7.11
N PRO A 98 -5.54 6.38 -8.26
CA PRO A 98 -4.92 6.17 -9.56
C PRO A 98 -3.79 7.18 -9.79
N VAL A 99 -2.72 6.75 -10.47
CA VAL A 99 -1.57 7.61 -10.75
C VAL A 99 -1.34 7.79 -12.24
N ARG A 100 -0.60 8.84 -12.57
CA ARG A 100 0.05 9.05 -13.87
C ARG A 100 1.53 9.28 -13.63
N PHE A 101 2.37 8.83 -14.55
CA PHE A 101 3.81 9.03 -14.47
C PHE A 101 4.21 10.26 -15.28
N GLU A 102 5.30 10.91 -14.88
CA GLU A 102 5.92 12.01 -15.62
C GLU A 102 6.40 11.56 -17.00
N GLU A 103 6.92 10.34 -17.09
CA GLU A 103 7.35 9.71 -18.33
C GLU A 103 6.68 8.34 -18.54
N GLY A 104 6.32 8.05 -19.79
CA GLY A 104 5.77 6.77 -20.20
C GLY A 104 4.24 6.63 -20.08
N LEU A 105 3.76 5.40 -20.30
CA LEU A 105 2.32 5.10 -20.33
C LEU A 105 1.73 5.05 -18.91
N ALA A 106 0.50 5.55 -18.77
CA ALA A 106 -0.31 5.34 -17.57
C ALA A 106 -0.70 3.85 -17.49
N GLY A 107 0.01 3.09 -16.67
CA GLY A 107 -0.34 1.70 -16.36
C GLY A 107 -1.56 1.59 -15.44
N LYS A 108 -1.85 0.37 -14.98
CA LYS A 108 -2.84 0.09 -13.92
C LYS A 108 -2.28 0.35 -12.51
N THR A 109 -1.22 1.15 -12.42
CA THR A 109 -0.57 1.47 -11.15
C THR A 109 -1.52 2.29 -10.29
N MET A 110 -1.58 1.92 -9.02
CA MET A 110 -2.27 2.67 -7.97
C MET A 110 -1.24 3.05 -6.90
N LEU A 111 -1.44 4.21 -6.30
CA LEU A 111 -0.80 4.60 -5.05
C LEU A 111 -1.67 4.12 -3.89
N HIS A 112 -1.03 3.45 -2.93
CA HIS A 112 -1.64 2.90 -1.74
C HIS A 112 -1.17 3.69 -0.52
N LYS A 113 -2.11 4.29 0.22
CA LYS A 113 -1.81 5.03 1.44
C LYS A 113 -2.45 4.35 2.64
N PHE A 114 -1.67 4.13 3.69
CA PHE A 114 -2.15 3.52 4.94
C PHE A 114 -3.30 4.33 5.54
N VAL A 115 -4.32 3.63 6.03
CA VAL A 115 -5.47 4.25 6.70
C VAL A 115 -5.27 4.24 8.20
N ASN A 116 -5.38 5.40 8.85
CA ASN A 116 -5.22 5.48 10.31
C ASN A 116 -6.16 4.47 11.02
N PRO A 117 -5.67 3.59 11.91
CA PRO A 117 -6.48 2.61 12.63
C PRO A 117 -7.73 3.19 13.31
N ASN A 118 -7.64 4.40 13.86
CA ASN A 118 -8.77 5.08 14.49
C ASN A 118 -9.91 5.36 13.50
N GLN A 119 -9.60 5.62 12.23
CA GLN A 119 -10.59 5.78 11.18
C GLN A 119 -11.24 4.42 10.83
N LEU A 120 -10.47 3.33 10.86
CA LEU A 120 -11.00 1.99 10.60
C LEU A 120 -11.99 1.52 11.66
N ILE A 121 -11.75 1.83 12.93
CA ILE A 121 -12.71 1.55 14.02
C ILE A 121 -14.05 2.24 13.75
N SER A 122 -14.02 3.49 13.26
CA SER A 122 -15.26 4.22 12.94
C SER A 122 -16.06 3.57 11.80
N VAL A 123 -15.37 3.01 10.80
CA VAL A 123 -16.00 2.37 9.63
C VAL A 123 -16.46 0.94 9.95
N LEU A 124 -15.62 0.13 10.63
CA LEU A 124 -15.93 -1.25 10.99
C LEU A 124 -16.95 -1.33 12.15
N GLY A 125 -16.90 -0.38 13.09
CA GLY A 125 -17.91 -0.21 14.13
C GLY A 125 -19.29 0.13 13.57
N ALA A 126 -19.36 0.94 12.51
CA ALA A 126 -20.61 1.23 11.80
C ALA A 126 -21.19 -0.01 11.09
N THR A 127 -20.34 -0.90 10.57
CA THR A 127 -20.80 -2.15 9.92
C THR A 127 -21.26 -3.25 10.90
N SER A 128 -20.99 -3.10 12.20
CA SER A 128 -21.47 -4.05 13.23
C SER A 128 -22.84 -3.69 13.80
N LEU A 129 -23.45 -2.57 13.35
CA LEU A 129 -24.75 -2.07 13.78
C LEU A 129 -25.86 -2.24 12.73
N VAL A 130 -25.65 -3.11 11.72
CA VAL A 130 -26.68 -3.46 10.72
C VAL A 130 -27.01 -4.94 10.82
#